data_AF-A0A2V1JP75-F1
#
_entry.id   AF-A0A2V1JP75-F1
#
_cell.length_a   1.000
_cell.length_b   1.000
_cell.length_c   1.000
_cell.angle_alpha   90.00
_cell.angle_beta   90.00
_cell.angle_gamma   90.00
#
_symmetry.space_group_name_H-M   'P 1'
#
loop_
_entity.id
_entity.type
_entity.pdbx_description
1 polymer ?
#
loop_
_entity_poly.entity_id
_entity_poly.type
_entity_poly.pdbx_seq_one_letter_code
_entity_poly.pdbx_strand_id
1 'polypeptide(L)' 'MGFGNKAIGDAIKAQVDKFCFVGPAYAAESRATLGKIIIDRLPDNFGKVFFTNAGADANENAIKIARMYTGRKRETSVYR' A
#
# COMPACT_ATOMS: atom_id res chain seq x y z
N MET A 1 -11.13 9.41 11.68
CA MET A 1 -11.76 8.11 12.02
C MET A 1 -11.96 7.87 13.51
N GLY A 2 -11.28 8.60 14.41
CA GLY A 2 -11.53 8.56 15.86
C GLY A 2 -11.01 7.29 16.54
N PHE A 3 -10.70 7.38 17.82
CA PHE A 3 -10.32 6.22 18.63
C PHE A 3 -11.53 5.29 18.84
N GLY A 4 -11.33 3.97 18.78
CA GLY A 4 -12.39 2.99 19.06
C GLY A 4 -13.49 2.88 17.99
N ASN A 5 -13.19 3.18 16.73
CA ASN A 5 -14.17 3.08 15.64
C ASN A 5 -14.70 1.64 15.48
N LYS A 6 -15.99 1.44 15.78
CA LYS A 6 -16.63 0.11 15.78
C LYS A 6 -16.57 -0.57 14.41
N ALA A 7 -16.79 0.17 13.33
CA ALA A 7 -16.77 -0.38 11.97
C ALA A 7 -15.39 -0.95 11.61
N ILE A 8 -14.31 -0.26 12.00
CA ILE A 8 -12.94 -0.73 11.81
C ILE A 8 -12.68 -1.98 12.68
N GLY A 9 -13.08 -1.94 13.95
CA GLY A 9 -12.89 -3.06 14.87
C GLY A 9 -13.59 -4.34 14.42
N ASP A 10 -14.84 -4.23 13.95
CA ASP A 10 -15.62 -5.36 13.46
C ASP A 10 -15.02 -5.94 12.17
N ALA A 11 -14.56 -5.08 11.24
CA ALA A 11 -13.89 -5.53 10.02
C ALA A 11 -12.56 -6.27 10.31
N ILE A 12 -11.80 -5.82 11.31
CA ILE A 12 -10.57 -6.50 11.74
C ILE A 12 -10.90 -7.88 12.31
N LYS A 13 -11.90 -8.00 13.18
CA LYS A 13 -12.33 -9.29 13.76
C LYS A 13 -12.77 -10.28 12.69
N ALA A 14 -13.61 -9.82 11.75
CA ALA A 14 -14.07 -10.66 10.65
C ALA A 14 -12.91 -11.18 9.76
N GLN A 15 -11.83 -10.41 9.62
CA GLN A 15 -10.64 -10.88 8.91
C GLN A 15 -9.84 -11.89 9.74
N VAL A 16 -9.71 -11.69 11.06
CA VAL A 16 -9.04 -12.62 11.98
C VAL A 16 -9.68 -14.01 11.94
N ASP A 17 -11.02 -14.08 11.86
CA ASP A 17 -11.75 -15.34 11.74
C ASP A 17 -11.44 -16.10 10.42
N LYS A 18 -10.93 -15.40 9.40
CA LYS A 18 -10.44 -16.02 8.14
C LYS A 18 -8.98 -16.40 8.24
N PHE A 19 -8.11 -15.41 8.46
CA PHE A 19 -6.67 -15.56 8.67
C PHE A 19 -6.04 -14.22 9.10
N CYS A 20 -5.03 -14.29 9.97
CA CYS A 20 -4.29 -13.11 10.43
C CYS A 20 -3.20 -12.64 9.45
N PHE A 21 -2.61 -13.57 8.69
CA PHE A 21 -1.50 -13.26 7.79
C PHE A 21 -1.46 -14.21 6.60
N VAL A 22 -1.06 -13.65 5.45
CA VAL A 22 -0.71 -14.41 4.26
C VAL A 22 0.48 -13.73 3.59
N GLY A 23 1.49 -14.53 3.24
CA GLY A 23 2.72 -14.04 2.62
C GLY A 23 2.45 -13.30 1.30
N PRO A 24 3.33 -12.37 0.89
CA PRO A 24 3.13 -11.55 -0.30
C PRO A 24 3.09 -12.35 -1.62
N ALA A 25 3.70 -13.54 -1.64
CA ALA A 25 3.66 -14.44 -2.79
C ALA A 25 2.27 -15.03 -3.08
N TYR A 26 1.35 -15.00 -2.11
CA TYR A 26 0.00 -15.49 -2.26
C TYR A 26 -0.99 -14.35 -2.51
N ALA A 27 -2.04 -14.65 -3.27
CA ALA A 27 -3.14 -13.72 -3.47
C ALA A 27 -3.93 -13.52 -2.17
N ALA A 28 -4.34 -12.28 -1.93
CA ALA A 28 -5.21 -11.90 -0.82
C ALA A 28 -6.31 -10.97 -1.34
N GLU A 29 -7.57 -11.37 -1.18
CA GLU A 29 -8.74 -10.62 -1.66
C GLU A 29 -8.74 -9.18 -1.13
N SER A 30 -8.48 -9.00 0.17
CA SER A 30 -8.40 -7.68 0.80
C SER A 30 -7.34 -6.76 0.16
N ARG A 31 -6.19 -7.32 -0.20
CA ARG A 31 -5.10 -6.59 -0.87
C ARG A 31 -5.46 -6.23 -2.31
N ALA A 32 -6.11 -7.14 -3.05
CA ALA A 32 -6.56 -6.88 -4.42
C ALA A 32 -7.66 -5.81 -4.45
N THR A 33 -8.66 -5.92 -3.57
CA THR A 33 -9.76 -4.96 -3.44
C THR A 33 -9.23 -3.57 -3.07
N LEU A 34 -8.36 -3.47 -2.07
CA LEU A 34 -7.75 -2.19 -1.70
C LEU A 34 -6.90 -1.62 -2.84
N GLY A 35 -6.12 -2.46 -3.53
CA GLY A 35 -5.32 -2.04 -4.68
C GLY A 35 -6.16 -1.40 -5.78
N LYS A 36 -7.27 -2.04 -6.16
CA LYS A 36 -8.23 -1.50 -7.14
C LYS A 36 -8.81 -0.16 -6.68
N ILE A 37 -9.30 -0.12 -5.45
CA ILE A 37 -9.89 1.06 -4.82
C ILE A 37 -8.91 2.26 -4.78
N ILE A 38 -7.60 2.01 -4.63
CA ILE A 38 -6.57 3.05 -4.70
C ILE A 38 -6.38 3.52 -6.14
N ILE A 39 -6.18 2.60 -7.09
CA ILE A 39 -5.95 2.92 -8.50
C ILE A 39 -7.13 3.72 -9.09
N ASP A 40 -8.37 3.32 -8.79
CA ASP A 40 -9.59 3.99 -9.25
C ASP A 40 -9.71 5.46 -8.77
N ARG A 41 -8.91 5.88 -7.79
CA ARG A 41 -8.86 7.27 -7.27
C ARG A 41 -7.62 8.04 -7.69
N LEU A 42 -6.65 7.39 -8.33
CA LEU A 42 -5.43 8.01 -8.82
C LEU A 42 -5.61 8.44 -10.28
N PRO A 43 -4.73 9.32 -10.81
CA PRO A 43 -4.74 9.65 -12.23
C PRO A 43 -4.49 8.41 -13.11
N ASP A 44 -4.94 8.45 -14.37
CA ASP A 44 -4.96 7.32 -15.31
C ASP A 44 -3.58 6.71 -15.62
N ASN A 45 -2.49 7.36 -15.23
CA ASN A 45 -1.13 6.85 -15.41
C ASN A 45 -0.68 5.87 -14.31
N PHE A 46 -1.51 5.59 -13.30
CA PHE A 46 -1.23 4.61 -12.26
C PHE A 46 -1.87 3.26 -12.58
N GLY A 47 -1.12 2.16 -12.40
CA GLY A 47 -1.63 0.81 -12.64
C GLY A 47 -1.19 -0.26 -11.64
N LYS A 48 -0.33 0.06 -10.66
CA LYS A 48 0.18 -0.89 -9.66
C LYS A 48 0.33 -0.22 -8.29
N VAL A 49 0.11 -1.00 -7.24
CA VAL A 49 0.29 -0.59 -5.84
C VAL A 49 1.27 -1.56 -5.16
N PHE A 50 2.25 -1.01 -4.47
CA PHE A 50 3.14 -1.77 -3.57
C PHE A 50 2.85 -1.38 -2.13
N PHE A 51 2.50 -2.35 -1.29
CA PHE A 51 2.08 -2.12 0.10
C PHE A 51 3.27 -2.20 1.07
N THR A 52 3.35 -1.24 1.99
CA THR A 52 4.35 -1.19 3.06
C THR A 52 3.67 -0.98 4.42
N ASN A 53 4.43 -1.17 5.51
CA ASN A 53 3.89 -1.08 6.87
C ASN A 53 3.91 0.35 7.42
N ALA A 54 4.84 1.17 6.92
CA ALA A 54 4.98 2.56 7.35
C ALA A 54 5.22 3.51 6.17
N GLY A 55 5.03 4.81 6.42
CA GLY A 55 5.29 5.87 5.44
C GLY A 55 6.77 6.00 5.08
N ALA A 56 7.68 5.77 6.03
CA ALA A 56 9.12 5.76 5.75
C ALA A 56 9.47 4.66 4.72
N ASP A 57 8.98 3.43 4.94
CA ASP A 57 9.16 2.32 4.02
C ASP A 57 8.58 2.64 2.63
N ALA A 58 7.44 3.34 2.57
CA ALA A 58 6.84 3.74 1.30
C ALA A 58 7.78 4.65 0.49
N ASN A 59 8.36 5.66 1.14
CA ASN A 59 9.32 6.57 0.51
C ASN A 59 10.59 5.86 0.06
N GLU A 60 11.13 4.95 0.87
CA GLU A 60 12.31 4.16 0.49
C GLU A 60 12.05 3.29 -0.73
N ASN A 61 10.90 2.61 -0.78
CA ASN A 61 10.54 1.76 -1.91
C ASN A 61 10.29 2.59 -3.17
N ALA A 62 9.68 3.77 -3.06
CA ALA A 62 9.52 4.68 -4.19
C ALA A 62 10.89 5.07 -4.80
N ILE A 63 11.87 5.42 -3.96
CA ILE A 63 13.24 5.72 -4.41
C ILE A 63 13.89 4.50 -5.06
N LYS A 64 13.78 3.32 -4.45
CA LYS A 64 14.32 2.06 -5.01
C LYS A 64 13.73 1.76 -6.39
N ILE A 65 12.42 1.89 -6.56
CA ILE A 65 11.73 1.70 -7.83
C ILE A 65 12.21 2.73 -8.87
N ALA A 66 12.31 4.02 -8.51
CA ALA A 66 12.80 5.06 -9.41
C ALA A 66 14.23 4.81 -9.87
N ARG A 67 15.12 4.36 -8.97
CA ARG A 67 16.49 3.97 -9.30
C ARG A 67 16.54 2.76 -10.23
N MET A 68 15.75 1.72 -9.95
CA MET A 68 15.70 0.51 -10.78
C MET A 68 15.15 0.81 -12.18
N TYR A 69 14.17 1.69 -12.28
CA TYR A 69 13.58 2.07 -13.56
C TYR A 69 14.48 2.99 -14.40
N THR A 70 15.14 3.97 -13.76
CA THR A 70 15.92 5.00 -14.49
C THR A 70 17.42 4.71 -14.60
N GLY A 71 17.97 3.83 -13.76
CA GLY A 71 19.41 3.59 -13.60
C GLY A 71 20.18 4.73 -12.93
N ARG A 72 19.50 5.82 -12.53
CA ARG A 72 20.13 7.00 -11.92
C ARG A 72 20.17 6.84 -10.39
N LYS A 73 21.24 7.34 -9.77
CA LYS A 73 21.45 7.24 -8.31
C LYS A 73 21.14 8.53 -7.52
N ARG A 74 20.91 9.65 -8.22
CA ARG A 74 20.61 10.93 -7.60
C ARG A 74 19.11 11.17 -7.59
N GLU A 75 18.60 11.52 -6.43
CA GLU A 75 17.23 11.99 -6.21
C GLU A 75 17.26 13.45 -5.79
N THR A 76 16.17 14.16 -6.09
CA THR A 76 15.89 15.49 -5.57
C THR A 76 14.55 15.45 -4.86
N SER A 77 14.46 16.12 -3.71
CA SER A 77 13.19 16.36 -3.02
C SER A 77 12.89 17.84 -3.08
N VAL A 78 11.66 18.19 -3.44
CA VAL A 78 11.18 19.58 -3.44
C VAL A 78 10.16 19.70 -2.32
N TYR A 79 10.46 20.56 -1.34
CA TYR A 79 9.50 20.90 -0.28
C TYR A 79 8.54 21.97 -0.80
N ARG A 80 7.25 21.80 -0.52
CA ARG A 80 6.19 22.75 -0.84
C ARG A 80 5.50 23.20 0.44
#